data_AF-A0A8S3UQW0-F1
#
_entry.id   AF-A0A8S3UQW0-F1
#
_cell.length_a   1.000
_cell.length_b   1.000
_cell.length_c   1.000
_cell.angle_alpha   90.00
_cell.angle_beta   90.00
_cell.angle_gamma   90.00
#
_symmetry.space_group_name_H-M   'P 1'
#
loop_
_entity.id
_entity.type
_entity.pdbx_description
1 polymer ?
#
loop_
_entity_poly.entity_id
_entity_poly.type
_entity_poly.pdbx_seq_one_letter_code
_entity_poly.pdbx_strand_id
1 'polypeptide(L)'
;MTLVRFQTETEQSKSLQKCNDTCLKIGIVYKLWSSIESNIKDVRLGGIKARLITGTYVLQSNTSKFNQHEVSAVCPLCQYEDEDVEHFILKCYALFKYRKSYIEELKLIINSINNPNACSWERLVGDICLLTQLILNPSVLVKQKMLCSEKTC
;
A
#
# COMPACT_ATOMS: atom_id res chain seq x y z
N MET A 1 -25.06 -12.19 40.03
CA MET A 1 -24.39 -13.13 39.12
C MET A 1 -24.52 -12.53 37.73
N THR A 2 -23.57 -11.66 37.36
CA THR A 2 -23.70 -10.74 36.21
C THR A 2 -22.74 -11.20 35.12
N LEU A 3 -23.28 -11.62 33.98
CA LEU A 3 -22.53 -12.04 32.80
C LEU A 3 -21.85 -10.83 32.15
N VAL A 4 -20.52 -10.78 32.27
CA VAL A 4 -19.67 -9.85 31.52
C VAL A 4 -19.51 -10.40 30.09
N ARG A 5 -20.09 -9.69 29.12
CA ARG A 5 -19.85 -9.96 27.69
C ARG A 5 -18.48 -9.42 27.30
N PHE A 6 -17.56 -10.31 26.97
CA PHE A 6 -16.34 -9.98 26.24
C PHE A 6 -16.72 -9.75 24.76
N GLN A 7 -16.75 -8.50 24.33
CA GLN A 7 -16.69 -8.17 22.91
C GLN A 7 -15.22 -7.94 22.56
N THR A 8 -14.62 -8.92 21.88
CA THR A 8 -13.31 -8.73 21.24
C THR A 8 -13.52 -7.96 19.96
N GLU A 9 -13.48 -6.64 20.05
CA GLU A 9 -13.37 -5.77 18.87
C GLU A 9 -11.99 -6.00 18.24
N THR A 10 -11.99 -6.52 17.02
CA THR A 10 -10.82 -6.67 16.16
C THR A 10 -10.25 -5.28 15.84
N GLU A 11 -9.08 -4.97 16.40
CA GLU A 11 -8.31 -3.73 16.17
C GLU A 11 -7.64 -3.65 14.78
N GLN A 12 -8.34 -4.01 13.71
CA GLN A 12 -7.80 -3.91 12.34
C GLN A 12 -8.26 -2.68 11.55
N SER A 13 -9.08 -1.81 12.13
CA SER A 13 -9.72 -0.70 11.40
C SER A 13 -9.10 0.68 11.61
N LYS A 14 -7.96 0.80 12.32
CA LYS A 14 -7.37 2.10 12.69
C LYS A 14 -6.39 2.69 11.65
N SER A 15 -6.04 1.95 10.59
CA SER A 15 -5.02 2.41 9.62
C SER A 15 -5.53 3.37 8.54
N LEU A 16 -6.86 3.51 8.36
CA LEU A 16 -7.44 4.45 7.39
C LEU A 16 -7.73 5.85 7.97
N GLN A 17 -7.56 6.07 9.27
CA GLN A 17 -7.88 7.34 9.95
C GLN A 17 -6.94 8.51 9.57
N LYS A 18 -5.98 8.28 8.66
CA LYS A 18 -5.06 9.31 8.12
C LYS A 18 -5.47 9.89 6.77
N CYS A 19 -6.52 9.38 6.13
CA CYS A 19 -7.30 10.25 5.24
C CYS A 19 -8.12 11.13 6.17
N ASN A 20 -7.67 12.36 6.37
CA ASN A 20 -8.31 13.31 7.27
C ASN A 20 -9.71 13.65 6.72
N ASP A 21 -10.73 12.84 7.06
CA ASP A 21 -12.13 12.97 6.63
C ASP A 21 -12.73 14.35 7.01
N THR A 22 -12.04 15.09 7.89
CA THR A 22 -12.37 16.48 8.24
C THR A 22 -12.35 17.46 7.05
N CYS A 23 -11.82 17.07 5.88
CA CYS A 23 -11.77 17.94 4.70
C CYS A 23 -12.83 17.68 3.62
N LEU A 24 -13.66 16.64 3.75
CA LEU A 24 -14.70 16.33 2.76
C LEU A 24 -16.04 16.94 3.17
N LYS A 25 -16.33 18.14 2.66
CA LYS A 25 -17.65 18.78 2.83
C LYS A 25 -18.59 18.31 1.72
N ILE A 26 -19.76 17.81 2.10
CA ILE A 26 -20.84 17.49 1.15
C ILE A 26 -21.14 18.73 0.30
N GLY A 27 -21.24 18.55 -1.01
CA GLY A 27 -21.47 19.63 -1.98
C GLY A 27 -20.21 20.32 -2.49
N ILE A 28 -19.01 20.01 -1.96
CA ILE A 28 -17.74 20.52 -2.50
C ILE A 28 -17.06 19.42 -3.32
N VAL A 29 -16.78 19.74 -4.59
CA VAL A 29 -16.05 18.84 -5.49
C VAL A 29 -14.60 18.72 -5.01
N TYR A 30 -14.15 17.48 -4.82
CA TYR A 30 -12.78 17.21 -4.39
C TYR A 30 -11.77 17.65 -5.47
N LYS A 31 -10.63 18.25 -5.05
CA LYS A 31 -9.59 18.80 -5.95
C LYS A 31 -9.01 17.79 -6.95
N LEU A 32 -9.19 16.50 -6.73
CA LEU A 32 -8.85 15.47 -7.71
C LEU A 32 -9.51 15.73 -9.06
N TRP A 33 -10.77 16.17 -9.07
CA TRP A 33 -11.55 16.35 -10.29
C TRP A 33 -11.07 17.53 -11.13
N SER A 34 -10.46 18.55 -10.52
CA SER A 34 -9.82 19.63 -11.28
C SER A 34 -8.56 19.21 -12.04
N SER A 35 -8.02 18.01 -11.77
CA SER A 35 -6.83 17.46 -12.45
C SER A 35 -7.17 16.42 -13.53
N ILE A 36 -8.45 16.21 -13.82
CA ILE A 36 -8.93 15.17 -14.75
C ILE A 36 -9.49 15.85 -15.99
N GLU A 37 -8.94 15.52 -17.15
CA GLU A 37 -9.49 15.97 -18.44
C GLU A 37 -10.78 15.21 -18.76
N SER A 38 -11.64 15.79 -19.61
CA SER A 38 -12.92 15.18 -20.02
C SER A 38 -12.77 13.98 -20.97
N ASN A 39 -11.56 13.45 -21.15
CA ASN A 39 -11.34 12.26 -21.96
C ASN A 39 -11.67 10.98 -21.16
N ILE A 40 -12.14 9.93 -21.84
CA ILE A 40 -12.63 8.70 -21.20
C ILE A 40 -11.53 8.03 -20.35
N LYS A 41 -10.27 8.11 -20.78
CA LYS A 41 -9.13 7.51 -20.10
C LYS A 41 -8.90 8.18 -18.74
N ASP A 42 -8.92 9.50 -18.70
CA ASP A 42 -8.69 10.28 -17.49
C ASP A 42 -9.86 10.21 -16.53
N VAL A 43 -11.09 10.12 -17.02
CA VAL A 43 -12.26 9.84 -16.17
C VAL A 43 -12.11 8.49 -15.46
N ARG A 44 -11.66 7.45 -16.19
CA ARG A 44 -11.39 6.12 -15.60
C ARG A 44 -10.28 6.17 -14.56
N LEU A 45 -9.17 6.85 -14.87
CA LEU A 45 -8.07 7.06 -13.92
C LEU A 45 -8.53 7.86 -12.69
N GLY A 46 -9.42 8.83 -12.88
CA GLY A 46 -10.05 9.59 -11.79
C GLY A 46 -10.82 8.71 -10.82
N GLY A 47 -11.61 7.78 -11.34
CA GLY A 47 -12.31 6.79 -10.52
C GLY A 47 -11.35 5.91 -9.71
N ILE A 48 -10.23 5.50 -10.30
CA ILE A 48 -9.18 4.74 -9.59
C ILE A 48 -8.57 5.57 -8.47
N LYS A 49 -8.15 6.80 -8.75
CA LYS A 49 -7.58 7.72 -7.75
C LYS A 49 -8.55 7.96 -6.60
N ALA A 50 -9.84 8.15 -6.87
CA ALA A 50 -10.87 8.32 -5.85
C ALA A 50 -10.99 7.07 -4.95
N ARG A 51 -10.96 5.87 -5.55
CA ARG A 51 -10.97 4.60 -4.78
C ARG A 51 -9.71 4.44 -3.92
N LEU A 52 -8.55 4.85 -4.42
CA LEU A 52 -7.31 4.82 -3.65
C LEU A 52 -7.37 5.75 -2.43
N ILE A 53 -7.86 6.97 -2.61
CA ILE A 53 -8.01 7.95 -1.53
C ILE A 53 -9.00 7.46 -0.48
N THR A 54 -10.10 6.83 -0.90
CA THR A 54 -11.13 6.32 0.00
C THR A 54 -10.79 4.94 0.60
N GLY A 55 -9.64 4.34 0.23
CA GLY A 55 -9.27 3.00 0.67
C GLY A 55 -10.18 1.88 0.16
N THR A 56 -10.99 2.16 -0.87
CA THR A 56 -11.94 1.21 -1.48
C THR A 56 -11.39 0.57 -2.76
N TYR A 57 -10.11 0.78 -3.06
CA TYR A 57 -9.47 0.19 -4.23
C TYR A 57 -9.20 -1.29 -4.02
N VAL A 58 -9.79 -2.13 -4.88
CA VAL A 58 -9.55 -3.57 -4.94
C VAL A 58 -8.64 -3.85 -6.12
N LEU A 59 -7.55 -4.58 -5.89
CA LEU A 59 -6.58 -4.96 -6.92
C LEU A 59 -7.24 -5.85 -8.00
N GLN A 60 -6.78 -5.75 -9.25
CA GLN A 60 -7.32 -6.59 -10.32
C GLN A 60 -7.06 -8.07 -10.12
N SER A 61 -5.93 -8.46 -9.52
CA SER A 61 -5.68 -9.87 -9.11
C SER A 61 -6.77 -10.41 -8.19
N ASN A 62 -7.19 -9.64 -7.18
CA ASN A 62 -8.30 -10.02 -6.31
C ASN A 62 -9.62 -10.09 -7.09
N THR A 63 -9.88 -9.10 -7.95
CA THR A 63 -11.10 -9.08 -8.77
C THR A 63 -11.16 -10.28 -9.69
N SER A 64 -10.10 -10.58 -10.43
CA SER A 64 -9.96 -11.72 -11.33
C SER A 64 -10.16 -13.05 -10.60
N LYS A 65 -9.62 -13.17 -9.38
CA LYS A 65 -9.73 -14.39 -8.56
C LYS A 65 -11.14 -14.67 -8.03
N PHE A 66 -11.90 -13.63 -7.68
CA PHE A 66 -13.19 -13.78 -7.00
C PHE A 66 -14.42 -13.51 -7.87
N ASN A 67 -14.23 -13.09 -9.13
CA ASN A 67 -15.35 -12.86 -10.03
C ASN A 67 -15.84 -14.17 -10.66
N GLN A 68 -17.15 -14.28 -10.88
CA GLN A 68 -17.76 -15.44 -11.56
C GLN A 68 -17.45 -15.46 -13.05
N HIS A 69 -17.19 -14.27 -13.62
CA HIS A 69 -16.82 -14.10 -15.02
C HIS A 69 -15.31 -13.88 -15.15
N GLU A 70 -14.76 -14.26 -16.30
CA GLU A 70 -13.36 -13.99 -16.62
C GLU A 70 -13.12 -12.47 -16.66
N VAL A 71 -12.34 -11.98 -15.69
CA VAL A 71 -11.90 -10.58 -15.63
C VAL A 71 -10.39 -10.56 -15.71
N SER A 72 -9.89 -9.67 -16.56
CA SER A 72 -8.46 -9.44 -16.73
C SER A 72 -7.83 -8.98 -15.41
N ALA A 73 -6.74 -9.64 -15.01
CA ALA A 73 -5.92 -9.21 -13.87
C ALA A 73 -4.98 -8.04 -14.23
N VAL A 74 -4.94 -7.61 -15.48
CA VAL A 74 -4.01 -6.57 -15.96
C VAL A 74 -4.25 -5.23 -15.28
N CYS A 75 -3.18 -4.59 -14.82
CA CYS A 75 -3.24 -3.32 -14.14
C CYS A 75 -3.88 -2.22 -15.00
N PRO A 76 -4.92 -1.52 -14.53
CA PRO A 76 -5.58 -0.47 -15.32
C PRO A 76 -4.74 0.80 -15.46
N LEU A 77 -3.71 0.97 -14.61
CA LEU A 77 -2.80 2.11 -14.63
C LEU A 77 -1.72 1.94 -15.70
N CYS A 78 -1.14 0.74 -15.78
CA CYS A 78 0.04 0.45 -16.59
C CYS A 78 -0.29 -0.39 -17.84
N GLN A 79 -1.38 -1.16 -17.81
CA GLN A 79 -1.86 -1.98 -18.91
C GLN A 79 -0.81 -2.98 -19.46
N TYR A 80 0.17 -3.37 -18.64
CA TYR A 80 1.32 -4.15 -19.07
C TYR A 80 1.45 -5.49 -18.32
N GLU A 81 1.25 -5.47 -17.00
CA GLU A 81 1.36 -6.64 -16.13
C GLU A 81 0.10 -6.80 -15.27
N ASP A 82 -0.09 -7.98 -14.71
CA ASP A 82 -1.13 -8.23 -13.73
C ASP A 82 -0.93 -7.39 -12.46
N GLU A 83 -2.02 -6.85 -11.95
CA GLU A 83 -2.03 -6.02 -10.74
C GLU A 83 -2.21 -6.88 -9.50
N ASP A 84 -1.09 -7.32 -8.95
CA ASP A 84 -0.98 -7.79 -7.58
C ASP A 84 -0.44 -6.69 -6.65
N VAL A 85 -0.31 -7.04 -5.36
CA VAL A 85 0.16 -6.13 -4.31
C VAL A 85 1.57 -5.63 -4.62
N GLU A 86 2.45 -6.53 -5.08
CA GLU A 86 3.83 -6.24 -5.39
C GLU A 86 3.96 -5.29 -6.60
N HIS A 87 3.21 -5.57 -7.66
CA HIS A 87 3.13 -4.73 -8.83
C HIS A 87 2.63 -3.34 -8.46
N PHE A 88 1.52 -3.25 -7.74
CA PHE A 88 0.92 -1.98 -7.34
C PHE A 88 1.88 -1.13 -6.50
N ILE A 89 2.51 -1.74 -5.49
CA ILE A 89 3.37 -1.02 -4.53
C ILE A 89 4.76 -0.74 -5.09
N LEU A 90 5.36 -1.61 -5.90
CA LEU A 90 6.78 -1.51 -6.25
C LEU A 90 7.06 -1.40 -7.75
N LYS A 91 6.34 -2.14 -8.61
CA LYS A 91 6.74 -2.30 -10.02
C LYS A 91 5.99 -1.41 -11.00
N CYS A 92 4.74 -1.05 -10.72
CA CYS A 92 3.85 -0.36 -11.66
C CYS A 92 4.49 0.92 -12.24
N TYR A 93 4.83 0.93 -13.53
CA TYR A 93 5.58 2.05 -14.13
C TYR A 93 4.80 3.37 -14.06
N ALA A 94 3.47 3.30 -14.14
CA ALA A 94 2.59 4.47 -14.08
C ALA A 94 2.69 5.20 -12.73
N LEU A 95 3.09 4.49 -11.68
CA LEU A 95 3.27 5.01 -10.33
C LEU A 95 4.72 5.34 -9.98
N PHE A 96 5.68 4.97 -10.84
CA PHE A 96 7.12 5.10 -10.55
C PHE A 96 7.53 6.52 -10.14
N LYS A 97 7.07 7.54 -10.89
CA LYS A 97 7.39 8.95 -10.61
C LYS A 97 6.97 9.37 -9.19
N TYR A 98 5.81 8.88 -8.73
CA TYR A 98 5.28 9.21 -7.41
C TYR A 98 5.99 8.43 -6.30
N ARG A 99 6.34 7.17 -6.57
CA ARG A 99 7.04 6.32 -5.58
C ARG A 99 8.48 6.74 -5.35
N LYS A 100 9.17 7.25 -6.37
CA LYS A 100 10.61 7.53 -6.32
C LYS A 100 10.98 8.37 -5.08
N SER A 101 10.25 9.44 -4.78
CA SER A 101 10.52 10.26 -3.61
C SER A 101 10.35 9.50 -2.29
N TYR A 102 9.29 8.71 -2.15
CA TYR A 102 9.04 7.92 -0.95
C TYR A 102 10.03 6.77 -0.77
N ILE A 103 10.49 6.16 -1.87
CA ILE A 103 11.51 5.11 -1.85
C ILE A 103 12.85 5.67 -1.36
N GLU A 104 13.27 6.86 -1.82
CA GLU A 104 14.48 7.49 -1.32
C GLU A 104 14.37 7.88 0.16
N GLU A 105 13.20 8.38 0.58
CA GLU A 105 12.94 8.70 1.99
C GLU A 105 12.97 7.43 2.87
N LEU A 106 12.36 6.33 2.40
CA LEU A 106 12.40 5.03 3.06
C LEU A 106 13.84 4.50 3.17
N LYS A 107 14.63 4.66 2.11
CA LYS A 107 16.06 4.30 2.10
C LYS A 107 16.84 5.06 3.16
N LEU A 108 16.63 6.37 3.31
CA LEU A 108 17.27 7.17 4.34
C LEU A 108 16.89 6.70 5.75
N ILE A 109 15.60 6.44 5.98
CA ILE A 109 15.08 5.94 7.27
C ILE A 109 15.74 4.59 7.61
N ILE A 110 15.74 3.64 6.67
CA ILE A 110 16.34 2.31 6.89
C ILE A 110 17.83 2.43 7.18
N ASN A 111 18.56 3.24 6.42
CA ASN A 111 19.99 3.46 6.65
C ASN A 111 20.27 4.13 8.01
N SER A 112 19.39 5.01 8.50
CA SER A 112 19.54 5.62 9.83
C SER A 112 19.25 4.65 10.99
N ILE A 113 18.37 3.67 10.78
CA ILE A 113 18.03 2.65 11.79
C ILE A 113 19.09 1.55 11.86
N ASN A 114 19.80 1.34 10.75
CA ASN A 114 20.77 0.29 10.61
C ASN A 114 22.05 0.60 11.38
N ASN A 115 22.24 -0.14 12.46
CA ASN A 115 23.55 -0.42 13.05
C ASN A 115 24.47 -0.98 11.92
N PRO A 116 25.78 -0.69 11.86
CA PRO A 116 26.70 -1.20 10.81
C PRO A 116 26.62 -2.71 10.49
N ASN A 117 26.01 -3.53 11.36
CA ASN A 117 25.77 -4.97 11.16
C ASN A 117 24.35 -5.32 10.66
N ALA A 118 23.48 -4.34 10.37
CA ALA A 118 22.08 -4.55 10.00
C ALA A 118 21.88 -4.65 8.47
N CYS A 119 20.71 -5.15 8.06
CA CYS A 119 20.34 -5.44 6.68
C CYS A 119 20.47 -4.21 5.78
N SER A 120 21.45 -4.20 4.87
CA SER A 120 21.67 -3.07 3.96
C SER A 120 20.46 -2.87 3.03
N TRP A 121 20.23 -1.64 2.59
CA TRP A 121 19.17 -1.31 1.64
C TRP A 121 19.22 -2.19 0.38
N GLU A 122 20.43 -2.50 -0.10
CA GLU A 122 20.67 -3.34 -1.28
C GLU A 122 20.11 -4.75 -1.08
N ARG A 123 20.28 -5.33 0.11
CA ARG A 123 19.70 -6.64 0.44
C ARG A 123 18.18 -6.58 0.49
N LEU A 124 17.63 -5.50 1.03
CA LEU A 124 16.18 -5.33 1.16
C LEU A 124 15.52 -5.12 -0.22
N VAL A 125 16.15 -4.36 -1.12
CA VAL A 125 15.65 -4.20 -2.50
C VAL A 125 15.83 -5.48 -3.32
N GLY A 126 16.83 -6.31 -2.99
CA GLY A 126 17.01 -7.63 -3.57
C GLY A 126 15.90 -8.62 -3.20
N ASP A 127 15.18 -8.39 -2.10
CA ASP A 127 14.04 -9.19 -1.65
C ASP A 127 12.75 -8.36 -1.71
N ILE A 128 12.12 -8.37 -2.89
CA ILE A 128 10.90 -7.59 -3.17
C ILE A 128 9.76 -7.99 -2.23
N CYS A 129 9.67 -9.27 -1.85
CA CYS A 129 8.68 -9.76 -0.89
C CYS A 129 8.88 -9.10 0.47
N LEU A 130 10.12 -9.05 0.97
CA LEU A 130 10.46 -8.41 2.23
C LEU A 130 10.17 -6.90 2.20
N LEU A 131 10.55 -6.22 1.11
CA LEU A 131 10.27 -4.79 0.95
C LEU A 131 8.76 -4.51 0.92
N THR A 132 7.98 -5.33 0.23
CA THR A 132 6.51 -5.22 0.20
C THR A 132 5.92 -5.40 1.60
N GLN A 133 6.35 -6.43 2.32
CA GLN A 133 5.91 -6.68 3.70
C GLN A 133 6.30 -5.55 4.64
N LEU A 134 7.48 -4.96 4.45
CA LEU A 134 7.95 -3.82 5.23
C LEU A 134 7.03 -2.61 5.05
N ILE A 135 6.68 -2.29 3.81
CA ILE A 135 5.81 -1.15 3.48
C ILE A 135 4.41 -1.35 4.06
N LEU A 136 3.86 -2.56 3.93
CA LEU A 136 2.52 -2.88 4.39
C LEU A 136 2.44 -3.07 5.90
N ASN A 137 3.51 -3.57 6.51
CA ASN A 137 3.56 -3.87 7.93
C ASN A 137 4.96 -3.61 8.51
N PRO A 138 5.24 -2.36 8.92
CA PRO A 138 6.53 -1.99 9.49
C PRO A 138 6.90 -2.77 10.78
N SER A 139 5.93 -3.37 11.47
CA SER A 139 6.18 -4.17 12.68
C SER A 139 7.02 -5.43 12.41
N VAL A 140 7.12 -5.87 11.15
CA VAL A 140 7.96 -7.01 10.74
C VAL A 140 9.44 -6.75 11.06
N LEU A 141 9.91 -5.49 11.00
CA LEU A 141 11.30 -5.14 11.37
C LEU A 141 11.62 -5.38 12.84
N VAL A 142 10.63 -5.14 13.72
CA VAL A 142 10.82 -5.31 15.16
C VAL A 142 11.03 -6.79 15.50
N LYS A 143 10.28 -7.68 14.83
CA LYS A 143 10.39 -9.13 15.02
C LYS A 143 11.70 -9.70 14.48
N GLN A 144 12.18 -9.22 13.32
CA GLN A 144 13.45 -9.70 12.76
C GLN A 144 14.67 -9.29 13.59
N LYS A 145 14.65 -8.10 14.23
CA LYS A 145 15.71 -7.71 15.17
C LYS A 145 15.87 -8.70 16.31
N MET A 146 14.77 -9.26 16.82
CA MET A 146 14.82 -10.27 17.90
C MET A 146 15.40 -11.61 17.45
N LEU A 147 15.10 -12.04 16.21
CA LEU A 147 15.58 -13.32 15.68
C LEU A 147 17.07 -13.33 15.31
N CYS A 148 17.63 -12.18 14.93
CA CYS A 148 19.06 -12.07 14.60
C CYS A 148 19.96 -11.94 15.85
N SER A 149 19.46 -11.36 16.95
CA SER A 149 20.24 -11.23 18.19
C SER A 149 20.49 -12.56 18.91
N GLU A 150 19.64 -13.56 18.71
CA GLU A 150 19.71 -14.85 19.41
C GLU A 150 20.72 -15.84 18.79
N LYS A 151 21.25 -15.57 17.59
CA LYS A 151 22.18 -16.47 16.89
C LYS A 151 23.67 -16.15 17.12
N THR A 152 23.97 -15.28 18.07
CA THR A 152 25.34 -14.80 18.35
C THR A 152 25.89 -15.21 19.73
N CYS A 153 25.28 -16.19 20.40
CA CYS A 153 25.81 -16.79 21.63
C CYS A 153 26.26 -18.23 21.38
#